data_AF-A0A4U7L5B4-F1
#
_entry.id   AF-A0A4U7L5B4-F1
#
_cell.length_a   1.000
_cell.length_b   1.000
_cell.length_c   1.000
_cell.angle_alpha   90.00
_cell.angle_beta   90.00
_cell.angle_gamma   90.00
#
_symmetry.space_group_name_H-M   'P 1'
#
loop_
_entity.id
_entity.type
_entity.pdbx_description
1 polymer ?
#
loop_
_entity_poly.entity_id
_entity_poly.type
_entity_poly.pdbx_seq_one_letter_code
_entity_poly.pdbx_strand_id
1 'polypeptide(L)'
;MDPFQVRLRFVSSLHRVNASLPTIQKALSFIVDYAPQMHAELWDCIIDECKKGSINRRINLLFLIDAIFTDETLSSAIRTLFRQYLERDLYALFDLAVPEGRWDALLNVPAVSKIIAAWKARFILDRSTLEDLEVMLQVRKDGLYALSPDRRNLTLLPPNDMQRRIEEDRERHKRLRERSWILPPTAFSHQSLFGTRPEQLDPTYLTRAQPASSSEQKEDIDGDRIWTTQDLDFSQMWDETSDFNDDDIDEIVEDEKLSWVHQLPPPAAAAAAIPTQPTADPSATTAQLPPAQRQPPRAPASMRFAQQQSS
;
A
#
# COMPACT_ATOMS: atom_id res chain seq x y z
N MET A 1 0.21 -18.85 -29.68
CA MET A 1 0.54 -20.16 -29.07
C MET A 1 -0.71 -21.01 -29.16
N ASP A 2 -0.61 -22.33 -29.38
CA ASP A 2 -1.79 -23.20 -29.49
C ASP A 2 -2.60 -23.22 -28.17
N PRO A 3 -3.95 -23.22 -28.20
CA PRO A 3 -4.79 -23.21 -27.00
C PRO A 3 -4.47 -24.29 -25.96
N PHE A 4 -4.11 -25.50 -26.39
CA PHE A 4 -3.77 -26.57 -25.46
C PHE A 4 -2.48 -26.26 -24.69
N GLN A 5 -1.46 -25.74 -25.38
CA GLN A 5 -0.21 -25.34 -24.74
C GLN A 5 -0.39 -24.19 -23.76
N VAL A 6 -1.24 -23.21 -24.09
CA VAL A 6 -1.57 -22.09 -23.19
C VAL A 6 -2.20 -22.62 -21.90
N ARG A 7 -3.18 -23.52 -22.00
CA ARG A 7 -3.82 -24.16 -20.83
C ARG A 7 -2.80 -24.91 -19.97
N LEU A 8 -1.93 -25.73 -20.58
CA LEU A 8 -0.94 -26.50 -19.83
C LEU A 8 0.06 -25.61 -19.08
N ARG A 9 0.52 -24.53 -19.72
CA ARG A 9 1.40 -23.53 -19.09
C ARG A 9 0.68 -22.77 -17.99
N PHE A 10 -0.59 -22.43 -18.21
CA PHE A 10 -1.38 -21.74 -17.20
C PHE A 10 -1.60 -22.60 -15.97
N VAL A 11 -2.01 -23.86 -16.13
CA VAL A 11 -2.13 -24.82 -15.02
C VAL A 11 -0.81 -24.97 -14.26
N SER A 12 0.32 -25.05 -14.98
CA SER A 12 1.65 -25.08 -14.36
C SER A 12 1.97 -23.82 -13.55
N SER A 13 1.51 -22.64 -14.01
CA SER A 13 1.61 -21.38 -13.29
C SER A 13 0.70 -21.38 -12.06
N LEU A 14 -0.55 -21.82 -12.24
CA LEU A 14 -1.53 -21.96 -11.18
C LEU A 14 -0.95 -22.82 -10.07
N HIS A 15 -0.39 -24.00 -10.32
CA HIS A 15 0.18 -24.88 -9.28
C HIS A 15 1.18 -24.19 -8.35
N ARG A 16 1.84 -23.12 -8.81
CA ARG A 16 2.81 -22.34 -8.03
C ARG A 16 2.18 -21.21 -7.22
N VAL A 17 0.92 -20.85 -7.50
CA VAL A 17 0.17 -19.82 -6.75
C VAL A 17 0.05 -20.21 -5.29
N ASN A 18 0.57 -19.35 -4.43
CA ASN A 18 0.49 -19.47 -2.99
C ASN A 18 0.18 -18.08 -2.41
N ALA A 19 0.40 -17.89 -1.11
CA ALA A 19 0.15 -16.60 -0.52
C ALA A 19 1.02 -15.50 -1.14
N SER A 20 2.21 -15.80 -1.72
CA SER A 20 3.17 -14.84 -2.28
C SER A 20 2.59 -13.95 -3.41
N LEU A 21 2.75 -12.62 -3.27
CA LEU A 21 2.37 -11.65 -4.31
C LEU A 21 3.05 -11.94 -5.66
N PRO A 22 4.36 -12.29 -5.75
CA PRO A 22 4.99 -12.62 -7.02
C PRO A 22 4.32 -13.78 -7.76
N THR A 23 3.82 -14.79 -7.05
CA THR A 23 3.13 -15.92 -7.70
C THR A 23 1.76 -15.54 -8.22
N ILE A 24 1.03 -14.67 -7.50
CA ILE A 24 -0.25 -14.11 -7.93
C ILE A 24 -0.02 -13.22 -9.16
N GLN A 25 0.93 -12.28 -9.09
CA GLN A 25 1.27 -11.38 -10.20
C GLN A 25 1.69 -12.13 -11.45
N LYS A 26 2.49 -13.19 -11.32
CA LYS A 26 2.85 -14.03 -12.46
C LYS A 26 1.64 -14.70 -13.13
N ALA A 27 0.66 -15.13 -12.36
CA ALA A 27 -0.59 -15.67 -12.90
C ALA A 27 -1.45 -14.57 -13.55
N LEU A 28 -1.51 -13.38 -12.96
CA LEU A 28 -2.22 -12.23 -13.52
C LEU A 28 -1.59 -11.75 -14.83
N SER A 29 -0.26 -11.65 -14.93
CA SER A 29 0.41 -11.32 -16.20
C SER A 29 0.04 -12.32 -17.29
N PHE A 30 -0.01 -13.60 -16.97
CA PHE A 30 -0.46 -14.63 -17.91
C PHE A 30 -1.92 -14.41 -18.34
N ILE A 31 -2.80 -14.03 -17.41
CA ILE A 31 -4.19 -13.69 -17.74
C ILE A 31 -4.25 -12.49 -18.68
N VAL A 32 -3.48 -11.42 -18.43
CA VAL A 32 -3.44 -10.24 -19.29
C VAL A 32 -3.02 -10.59 -20.71
N ASP A 33 -2.03 -11.47 -20.87
CA ASP A 33 -1.50 -11.87 -22.18
C ASP A 33 -2.49 -12.68 -23.02
N TYR A 34 -3.31 -13.54 -22.41
CA TYR A 34 -4.11 -14.55 -23.12
C TYR A 34 -5.63 -14.43 -22.94
N ALA A 35 -6.13 -13.68 -21.96
CA ALA A 35 -7.57 -13.52 -21.71
C ALA A 35 -8.38 -12.98 -22.90
N PRO A 36 -7.90 -12.02 -23.73
CA PRO A 36 -8.68 -11.52 -24.86
C PRO A 36 -9.15 -12.60 -25.83
N GLN A 37 -8.42 -13.71 -25.93
CA GLN A 37 -8.76 -14.84 -26.82
C GLN A 37 -9.27 -16.06 -26.05
N MET A 38 -8.86 -16.26 -24.79
CA MET A 38 -9.04 -17.52 -24.06
C MET A 38 -9.59 -17.36 -22.62
N HIS A 39 -10.25 -16.25 -22.30
CA HIS A 39 -10.82 -15.98 -20.97
C HIS A 39 -11.70 -17.13 -20.44
N ALA A 40 -12.50 -17.78 -21.29
CA ALA A 40 -13.34 -18.92 -20.88
C ALA A 40 -12.50 -20.11 -20.39
N GLU A 41 -11.52 -20.52 -21.19
CA GLU A 41 -10.66 -21.67 -20.92
C GLU A 41 -9.74 -21.42 -19.74
N LEU A 42 -9.26 -20.18 -19.58
CA LEU A 42 -8.47 -19.78 -18.41
C LEU A 42 -9.31 -19.85 -17.14
N TRP A 43 -10.56 -19.39 -17.18
CA TRP A 43 -11.47 -19.50 -16.04
C TRP A 43 -11.74 -20.97 -15.67
N ASP A 44 -12.02 -21.81 -16.67
CA ASP A 44 -12.22 -23.25 -16.45
C ASP A 44 -11.00 -23.91 -15.81
N CYS A 45 -9.78 -23.52 -16.23
CA CYS A 45 -8.55 -24.00 -15.58
C CYS A 45 -8.47 -23.59 -14.10
N ILE A 46 -8.87 -22.37 -13.74
CA ILE A 46 -8.89 -21.92 -12.34
C ILE A 46 -9.88 -22.76 -11.53
N ILE A 47 -11.11 -22.94 -12.04
CA ILE A 47 -12.16 -23.68 -11.36
C ILE A 47 -11.79 -25.17 -11.22
N ASP A 48 -11.21 -25.78 -12.24
CA ASP A 48 -10.73 -27.17 -12.18
C ASP A 48 -9.64 -27.35 -11.13
N GLU A 49 -8.73 -26.39 -10.99
CA GLU A 49 -7.72 -26.40 -9.94
C GLU A 49 -8.32 -26.17 -8.53
N CYS A 50 -9.38 -25.36 -8.41
CA CYS A 50 -10.14 -25.23 -7.16
C CYS A 50 -10.79 -26.56 -6.76
N LYS A 51 -11.39 -27.28 -7.71
CA LYS A 51 -12.04 -28.58 -7.45
C LYS A 51 -11.04 -29.63 -6.95
N LYS A 52 -9.85 -29.69 -7.55
CA LYS A 52 -8.79 -30.67 -7.22
C LYS A 52 -7.95 -30.29 -6.00
N GLY A 53 -7.89 -29.00 -5.66
CA GLY A 53 -7.01 -28.47 -4.62
C GLY A 53 -7.48 -28.78 -3.18
N SER A 54 -6.53 -28.74 -2.24
CA SER A 54 -6.79 -28.72 -0.80
C SER A 54 -7.46 -27.40 -0.34
N ILE A 55 -8.02 -27.36 0.87
CA ILE A 55 -8.66 -26.15 1.43
C ILE A 55 -7.72 -24.93 1.40
N ASN A 56 -6.44 -25.15 1.69
CA ASN A 56 -5.43 -24.09 1.61
C ASN A 56 -5.13 -23.65 0.17
N ARG A 57 -5.13 -24.61 -0.76
CA ARG A 57 -4.95 -24.31 -2.18
C ARG A 57 -6.13 -23.50 -2.73
N ARG A 58 -7.35 -23.82 -2.33
CA ARG A 58 -8.59 -23.13 -2.75
C ARG A 58 -8.61 -21.68 -2.30
N ILE A 59 -8.19 -21.37 -1.07
CA ILE A 59 -8.11 -19.97 -0.63
C ILE A 59 -7.03 -19.20 -1.40
N ASN A 60 -5.90 -19.82 -1.73
CA ASN A 60 -4.87 -19.19 -2.57
C ASN A 60 -5.39 -18.84 -3.97
N LEU A 61 -6.16 -19.75 -4.58
CA LEU A 61 -6.80 -19.48 -5.87
C LEU A 61 -7.91 -18.43 -5.76
N LEU A 62 -8.66 -18.40 -4.65
CA LEU A 62 -9.65 -17.35 -4.40
C LEU A 62 -9.00 -15.96 -4.30
N PHE A 63 -7.80 -15.85 -3.72
CA PHE A 63 -7.04 -14.59 -3.75
C PHE A 63 -6.54 -14.21 -5.15
N LEU A 64 -6.22 -15.18 -6.01
CA LEU A 64 -5.95 -14.88 -7.42
C LEU A 64 -7.22 -14.35 -8.12
N ILE A 65 -8.37 -14.98 -7.87
CA ILE A 65 -9.66 -14.53 -8.42
C ILE A 65 -9.98 -13.12 -7.92
N ASP A 66 -9.85 -12.86 -6.62
CA ASP A 66 -10.00 -11.53 -6.04
C ASP A 66 -9.11 -10.52 -6.79
N ALA A 67 -7.83 -10.83 -6.96
CA ALA A 67 -6.89 -9.95 -7.64
C ALA A 67 -7.27 -9.64 -9.10
N ILE A 68 -7.93 -10.55 -9.83
CA ILE A 68 -8.47 -10.24 -11.17
C ILE A 68 -9.39 -9.01 -11.11
N PHE A 69 -10.19 -8.89 -10.04
CA PHE A 69 -11.18 -7.81 -9.89
C PHE A 69 -10.69 -6.64 -9.03
N THR A 70 -9.72 -6.85 -8.14
CA THR A 70 -9.25 -5.85 -7.17
C THR A 70 -7.91 -5.21 -7.48
N ASP A 71 -7.04 -5.84 -8.26
CA ASP A 71 -5.71 -5.30 -8.54
C ASP A 71 -5.78 -4.15 -9.54
N GLU A 72 -5.54 -2.91 -9.10
CA GLU A 72 -5.64 -1.68 -9.90
C GLU A 72 -4.76 -1.68 -11.17
N THR A 73 -3.71 -2.49 -11.23
CA THR A 73 -2.85 -2.58 -12.41
C THR A 73 -3.53 -3.27 -13.59
N LEU A 74 -4.61 -4.02 -13.35
CA LEU A 74 -5.36 -4.70 -14.39
C LEU A 74 -6.37 -3.76 -15.07
N SER A 75 -6.34 -3.77 -16.41
CA SER A 75 -7.31 -3.05 -17.23
C SER A 75 -8.74 -3.50 -16.95
N SER A 76 -9.67 -2.54 -16.88
CA SER A 76 -11.12 -2.79 -16.72
C SER A 76 -11.66 -3.76 -17.78
N ALA A 77 -11.13 -3.70 -19.01
CA ALA A 77 -11.53 -4.60 -20.10
C ALA A 77 -11.24 -6.08 -19.81
N ILE A 78 -10.19 -6.40 -19.06
CA ILE A 78 -9.89 -7.78 -18.66
C ILE A 78 -10.89 -8.22 -17.58
N ARG A 79 -11.20 -7.34 -16.62
CA ARG A 79 -12.15 -7.65 -15.54
C ARG A 79 -13.54 -7.95 -16.08
N THR A 80 -14.00 -7.20 -17.08
CA THR A 80 -15.32 -7.40 -17.69
C THR A 80 -15.42 -8.75 -18.39
N LEU A 81 -14.33 -9.27 -18.99
CA LEU A 81 -14.32 -10.61 -19.59
C LEU A 81 -14.57 -11.72 -18.57
N PHE A 82 -14.09 -11.57 -17.33
CA PHE A 82 -14.23 -12.60 -16.30
C PHE A 82 -15.49 -12.46 -15.45
N ARG A 83 -16.13 -11.29 -15.44
CA ARG A 83 -17.31 -10.98 -14.62
C ARG A 83 -18.43 -12.00 -14.81
N GLN A 84 -18.78 -12.33 -16.05
CA GLN A 84 -19.88 -13.28 -16.34
C GLN A 84 -19.61 -14.68 -15.77
N TYR A 85 -18.34 -15.10 -15.71
CA TYR A 85 -17.98 -16.41 -15.17
C TYR A 85 -17.96 -16.40 -13.64
N LEU A 86 -17.51 -15.28 -13.04
CA LEU A 86 -17.60 -15.08 -11.60
C LEU A 86 -19.06 -15.14 -11.14
N GLU A 87 -19.97 -14.43 -11.81
CA GLU A 87 -21.41 -14.43 -11.50
C GLU A 87 -22.02 -15.83 -11.61
N ARG A 88 -21.67 -16.56 -12.68
CA ARG A 88 -22.14 -17.94 -12.91
C ARG A 88 -21.69 -18.91 -11.81
N ASP A 89 -20.41 -18.88 -11.46
CA ASP A 89 -19.78 -19.89 -10.59
C ASP A 89 -19.66 -19.43 -9.13
N LEU A 90 -20.27 -18.28 -8.78
CA LEU A 90 -20.10 -17.60 -7.50
C LEU A 90 -20.32 -18.53 -6.31
N TYR A 91 -21.53 -19.09 -6.17
CA TYR A 91 -21.87 -19.96 -5.05
C TYR A 91 -20.98 -21.22 -4.99
N ALA A 92 -20.70 -21.83 -6.15
CA ALA A 92 -19.84 -23.00 -6.25
C ALA A 92 -18.40 -22.69 -5.80
N LEU A 93 -17.88 -21.50 -6.10
CA LEU A 93 -16.56 -21.06 -5.68
C LEU A 93 -16.47 -20.96 -4.15
N PHE A 94 -17.49 -20.40 -3.51
CA PHE A 94 -17.53 -20.27 -2.05
C PHE A 94 -17.81 -21.61 -1.35
N ASP A 95 -18.59 -22.51 -1.95
CA ASP A 95 -18.75 -23.89 -1.48
C ASP A 95 -17.44 -24.68 -1.58
N LEU A 96 -16.63 -24.44 -2.61
CA LEU A 96 -15.30 -25.02 -2.72
C LEU A 96 -14.35 -24.43 -1.66
N ALA A 97 -14.34 -23.10 -1.49
CA ALA A 97 -13.43 -22.42 -0.57
C ALA A 97 -13.76 -22.69 0.91
N VAL A 98 -15.05 -22.78 1.24
CA VAL A 98 -15.56 -23.08 2.58
C VAL A 98 -16.62 -24.19 2.45
N PRO A 99 -16.21 -25.46 2.36
CA PRO A 99 -17.15 -26.58 2.30
C PRO A 99 -17.79 -26.88 3.65
N GLU A 100 -18.99 -27.45 3.60
CA GLU A 100 -19.71 -27.92 4.77
C GLU A 100 -19.10 -29.22 5.32
N GLY A 101 -19.28 -29.45 6.63
CA GLY A 101 -18.82 -30.69 7.27
C GLY A 101 -17.31 -30.83 7.42
N ARG A 102 -16.53 -29.81 7.05
CA ARG A 102 -15.07 -29.82 7.06
C ARG A 102 -14.54 -28.75 8.02
N TRP A 103 -13.96 -29.16 9.15
CA TRP A 103 -13.56 -28.23 10.20
C TRP A 103 -12.41 -27.30 9.77
N ASP A 104 -11.47 -27.80 8.97
CA ASP A 104 -10.37 -27.04 8.37
C ASP A 104 -10.83 -25.87 7.48
N ALA A 105 -12.05 -25.94 6.93
CA ALA A 105 -12.66 -24.85 6.15
C ALA A 105 -12.88 -23.57 6.96
N LEU A 106 -13.04 -23.69 8.30
CA LEU A 106 -13.25 -22.56 9.20
C LEU A 106 -12.11 -21.53 9.10
N LEU A 107 -10.89 -22.00 8.82
CA LEU A 107 -9.70 -21.15 8.67
C LEU A 107 -9.82 -20.15 7.50
N ASN A 108 -10.63 -20.47 6.49
CA ASN A 108 -10.83 -19.61 5.33
C ASN A 108 -11.90 -18.54 5.58
N VAL A 109 -12.82 -18.74 6.52
CA VAL A 109 -13.98 -17.86 6.74
C VAL A 109 -13.57 -16.38 6.88
N PRO A 110 -12.59 -15.98 7.72
CA PRO A 110 -12.24 -14.58 7.87
C PRO A 110 -11.70 -13.94 6.58
N ALA A 111 -10.92 -14.69 5.79
CA ALA A 111 -10.39 -14.21 4.52
C ALA A 111 -11.51 -14.05 3.48
N VAL A 112 -12.42 -15.02 3.43
CA VAL A 112 -13.57 -15.03 2.52
C VAL A 112 -14.53 -13.88 2.84
N SER A 113 -14.82 -13.62 4.12
CA SER A 113 -15.62 -12.46 4.55
C SER A 113 -14.99 -11.13 4.12
N LYS A 114 -13.66 -10.99 4.25
CA LYS A 114 -12.95 -9.79 3.80
C LYS A 114 -13.03 -9.60 2.28
N ILE A 115 -12.96 -10.68 1.50
CA ILE A 115 -13.10 -10.64 0.04
C ILE A 115 -14.51 -10.18 -0.34
N ILE A 116 -15.56 -10.73 0.30
CA ILE A 116 -16.95 -10.30 0.05
C ILE A 116 -17.12 -8.81 0.36
N ALA A 117 -16.62 -8.35 1.51
CA ALA A 117 -16.68 -6.93 1.89
C ALA A 117 -15.94 -6.04 0.89
N ALA A 118 -14.76 -6.46 0.39
CA ALA A 118 -14.01 -5.74 -0.63
C ALA A 118 -14.77 -5.69 -1.96
N TRP A 119 -15.41 -6.79 -2.37
CA TRP A 119 -16.23 -6.84 -3.59
C TRP A 119 -17.46 -5.95 -3.50
N LYS A 120 -18.07 -5.86 -2.31
CA LYS A 120 -19.19 -4.96 -2.01
C LYS A 120 -18.76 -3.50 -2.09
N ALA A 121 -17.64 -3.14 -1.45
CA ALA A 121 -17.11 -1.78 -1.45
C ALA A 121 -16.69 -1.30 -2.86
N ARG A 122 -16.19 -2.22 -3.70
CA ARG A 122 -15.74 -1.91 -5.07
C ARG A 122 -16.80 -2.17 -6.13
N PHE A 123 -18.04 -2.46 -5.74
CA PHE A 123 -19.16 -2.75 -6.65
C PHE A 123 -18.81 -3.81 -7.71
N ILE A 124 -18.04 -4.84 -7.30
CA ILE A 124 -17.60 -5.92 -8.19
C ILE A 124 -18.78 -6.81 -8.56
N LEU A 125 -19.76 -7.03 -7.68
CA LEU A 125 -21.00 -7.76 -7.97
C LEU A 125 -22.18 -7.00 -7.40
N ASP A 126 -23.39 -7.46 -7.72
CA ASP A 126 -24.59 -6.86 -7.15
C ASP A 126 -24.62 -7.00 -5.62
N ARG A 127 -25.05 -5.93 -4.94
CA ARG A 127 -25.02 -5.87 -3.49
C ARG A 127 -25.89 -6.95 -2.84
N SER A 128 -27.05 -7.25 -3.41
CA SER A 128 -27.96 -8.26 -2.84
C SER A 128 -27.33 -9.65 -2.89
N THR A 129 -26.67 -10.00 -4.01
CA THR A 129 -25.98 -11.28 -4.16
C THR A 129 -24.85 -11.47 -3.16
N LEU A 130 -24.12 -10.40 -2.84
CA LEU A 130 -23.05 -10.44 -1.84
C LEU A 130 -23.59 -10.52 -0.41
N GLU A 131 -24.72 -9.87 -0.12
CA GLU A 131 -25.40 -9.97 1.18
C GLU A 131 -25.94 -11.38 1.42
N ASP A 132 -26.51 -12.03 0.39
CA ASP A 132 -26.93 -13.42 0.45
C ASP A 132 -25.75 -14.37 0.75
N LEU A 133 -24.58 -14.12 0.14
CA LEU A 133 -23.36 -14.86 0.44
C LEU A 133 -22.84 -14.64 1.87
N GLU A 134 -22.93 -13.41 2.40
CA GLU A 134 -22.56 -13.11 3.79
C GLU A 134 -23.42 -13.93 4.76
N VAL A 135 -24.73 -13.99 4.52
CA VAL A 135 -25.66 -14.80 5.31
C VAL A 135 -25.34 -16.29 5.19
N MET A 136 -25.15 -16.79 3.96
CA MET A 136 -24.78 -18.19 3.71
C MET A 136 -23.48 -18.57 4.43
N LEU A 137 -22.45 -17.72 4.35
CA LEU A 137 -21.17 -17.94 5.01
C LEU A 137 -21.29 -17.94 6.53
N GLN A 138 -22.15 -17.08 7.09
CA GLN A 138 -22.40 -17.02 8.52
C GLN A 138 -23.13 -18.28 9.00
N VAL A 139 -24.18 -18.72 8.32
CA VAL A 139 -24.87 -19.99 8.61
C VAL A 139 -23.89 -21.17 8.53
N ARG A 140 -23.01 -21.16 7.51
CA ARG A 140 -22.00 -22.20 7.35
C ARG A 140 -20.98 -22.22 8.49
N LYS A 141 -20.50 -21.06 8.91
CA LYS A 141 -19.62 -20.91 10.07
C LYS A 141 -20.26 -21.49 11.32
N ASP A 142 -21.53 -21.18 11.57
CA ASP A 142 -22.26 -21.69 12.74
C ASP A 142 -22.45 -23.22 12.65
N GLY A 143 -22.75 -23.73 11.45
CA GLY A 143 -22.79 -25.17 11.17
C GLY A 143 -21.46 -25.89 11.43
N LEU A 144 -20.33 -25.27 11.09
CA LEU A 144 -19.00 -25.80 11.41
C LEU A 144 -18.76 -25.85 12.93
N TYR A 145 -19.13 -24.81 13.68
CA TYR A 145 -19.08 -24.80 15.15
C TYR A 145 -20.02 -25.81 15.81
N ALA A 146 -21.08 -26.23 15.12
CA ALA A 146 -22.00 -27.27 15.59
C ALA A 146 -21.52 -28.71 15.30
N LEU A 147 -20.43 -28.91 14.53
CA LEU A 147 -19.94 -30.25 14.19
C LEU A 147 -19.53 -31.04 15.44
N SER A 148 -19.80 -32.34 15.45
CA SER A 148 -19.34 -33.23 16.52
C SER A 148 -17.80 -33.28 16.59
N PRO A 149 -17.21 -33.52 17.77
CA PRO A 149 -15.75 -33.57 17.92
C PRO A 149 -15.11 -34.64 17.01
N ASP A 150 -15.76 -35.77 16.79
CA ASP A 150 -15.25 -36.83 15.90
C ASP A 150 -15.13 -36.35 14.45
N ARG A 151 -16.13 -35.60 13.97
CA ARG A 151 -16.13 -35.02 12.62
C ARG A 151 -15.04 -33.96 12.47
N ARG A 152 -14.79 -33.18 13.52
CA ARG A 152 -13.68 -32.20 13.53
C ARG A 152 -12.33 -32.91 13.43
N ASN A 153 -12.12 -33.94 14.25
CA ASN A 153 -10.87 -34.70 14.29
C ASN A 153 -10.52 -35.36 12.94
N LEU A 154 -11.54 -35.85 12.21
CA LEU A 154 -11.35 -36.43 10.87
C LEU A 154 -10.86 -35.43 9.81
N THR A 155 -11.08 -34.14 10.04
CA THR A 155 -10.77 -33.07 9.07
C THR A 155 -9.66 -32.14 9.55
N LEU A 156 -9.00 -32.48 10.65
CA LEU A 156 -7.82 -31.75 11.11
C LEU A 156 -6.69 -31.85 10.09
N LEU A 157 -6.00 -30.73 9.90
CA LEU A 157 -4.86 -30.64 9.00
C LEU A 157 -3.66 -31.39 9.60
N PRO A 158 -2.86 -32.10 8.78
CA PRO A 158 -1.61 -32.69 9.26
C PRO A 158 -0.59 -31.58 9.61
N PRO A 159 0.43 -31.88 10.47
CA PRO A 159 1.37 -30.87 10.97
C PRO A 159 2.10 -30.07 9.90
N ASN A 160 2.52 -30.72 8.81
CA ASN A 160 3.22 -30.04 7.70
C ASN A 160 2.30 -29.03 6.98
N ASP A 161 1.02 -29.36 6.80
CA ASP A 161 0.05 -28.46 6.18
C ASP A 161 -0.31 -27.31 7.13
N MET A 162 -0.38 -27.56 8.43
CA MET A 162 -0.54 -26.51 9.43
C MET A 162 0.62 -25.51 9.39
N GLN A 163 1.87 -25.99 9.39
CA GLN A 163 3.03 -25.12 9.32
C GLN A 163 3.05 -24.28 8.03
N ARG A 164 2.74 -24.92 6.90
CA ARG A 164 2.62 -24.23 5.62
C ARG A 164 1.51 -23.16 5.67
N ARG A 165 0.36 -23.47 6.27
CA ARG A 165 -0.74 -22.52 6.44
C ARG A 165 -0.33 -21.32 7.30
N ILE A 166 0.34 -21.57 8.42
CA ILE A 166 0.85 -20.51 9.31
C ILE A 166 1.78 -19.57 8.54
N GLU A 167 2.72 -20.12 7.78
CA GLU A 167 3.65 -19.31 7.00
C GLU A 167 2.94 -18.50 5.90
N GLU A 168 1.98 -19.12 5.22
CA GLU A 168 1.17 -18.43 4.21
C GLU A 168 0.33 -17.29 4.83
N ASP A 169 -0.27 -17.49 6.01
CA ASP A 169 -1.05 -16.45 6.69
C ASP A 169 -0.15 -15.35 7.27
N ARG A 170 1.06 -15.68 7.75
CA ARG A 170 2.09 -14.70 8.14
C ARG A 170 2.44 -13.80 6.96
N GLU A 171 2.67 -14.41 5.81
CA GLU A 171 3.03 -13.75 4.58
C GLU A 171 1.88 -12.88 4.02
N ARG A 172 0.61 -13.24 4.26
CA ARG A 172 -0.55 -12.36 3.97
C ARG A 172 -0.59 -11.13 4.87
N HIS A 173 -0.43 -11.32 6.18
CA HIS A 173 -0.47 -10.21 7.14
C HIS A 173 0.67 -9.22 6.91
N LYS A 174 1.85 -9.74 6.56
CA LYS A 174 2.98 -8.92 6.14
C LYS A 174 2.58 -7.94 5.03
N ARG A 175 1.89 -8.41 3.98
CA ARG A 175 1.44 -7.53 2.89
C ARG A 175 0.37 -6.54 3.27
N LEU A 176 -0.58 -6.95 4.12
CA LEU A 176 -1.58 -6.02 4.62
C LEU A 176 -0.90 -4.84 5.32
N ARG A 177 0.16 -5.10 6.10
CA ARG A 177 0.95 -4.05 6.74
C ARG A 177 1.78 -3.24 5.75
N GLU A 178 2.44 -3.88 4.78
CA GLU A 178 3.19 -3.17 3.72
C GLU A 178 2.28 -2.22 2.91
N ARG A 179 1.01 -2.58 2.69
CA ARG A 179 0.03 -1.74 1.99
C ARG A 179 -0.64 -0.71 2.90
N SER A 180 -0.61 -0.88 4.21
CA SER A 180 -1.33 -0.03 5.16
C SER A 180 -0.88 1.43 5.15
N TRP A 181 0.35 1.70 4.72
CA TRP A 181 0.94 3.05 4.68
C TRP A 181 0.84 3.70 3.29
N ILE A 182 0.26 3.01 2.31
CA ILE A 182 0.10 3.55 0.96
C ILE A 182 -1.12 4.47 0.96
N LEU A 183 -0.88 5.76 0.77
CA LEU A 183 -1.94 6.75 0.64
C LEU A 183 -2.76 6.50 -0.65
N PRO A 184 -4.07 6.80 -0.65
CA PRO A 184 -4.92 6.66 -1.82
C PRO A 184 -4.37 7.41 -3.05
N PRO A 185 -4.65 7.00 -4.29
CA PRO A 185 -4.17 7.69 -5.49
C PRO A 185 -4.58 9.17 -5.59
N THR A 186 -5.69 9.57 -4.94
CA THR A 186 -6.11 10.97 -4.78
C THR A 186 -5.09 11.81 -4.00
N ALA A 187 -4.16 11.17 -3.30
CA ALA A 187 -3.05 11.83 -2.61
C ALA A 187 -1.91 12.27 -3.55
N PHE A 188 -1.90 11.85 -4.83
CA PHE A 188 -0.82 12.19 -5.76
C PHE A 188 -1.26 13.07 -6.95
N SER A 189 -2.52 13.55 -6.97
CA SER A 189 -3.06 14.31 -8.11
C SER A 189 -2.66 15.80 -8.14
N HIS A 190 -1.66 16.24 -7.37
CA HIS A 190 -1.12 17.58 -7.51
C HIS A 190 0.25 17.58 -8.19
N GLN A 191 0.33 18.28 -9.33
CA GLN A 191 1.56 18.80 -9.95
C GLN A 191 2.27 19.84 -9.05
N SER A 192 2.39 19.58 -7.75
CA SER A 192 3.01 20.49 -6.80
C SER A 192 3.67 19.65 -5.70
N LEU A 193 4.75 18.97 -6.08
CA LEU A 193 5.64 18.26 -5.14
C LEU A 193 6.26 19.19 -4.08
N PHE A 194 6.09 20.50 -4.24
CA PHE A 194 6.24 21.49 -3.19
C PHE A 194 5.09 22.47 -3.39
N GLY A 195 4.11 22.45 -2.49
CA GLY A 195 2.87 23.24 -2.52
C GLY A 195 3.06 24.77 -2.45
N THR A 196 4.03 25.33 -3.17
CA THR A 196 4.14 26.76 -3.37
C THR A 196 3.54 27.09 -4.74
N ARG A 197 2.30 27.61 -4.71
CA ARG A 197 1.83 28.43 -5.83
C ARG A 197 2.82 29.59 -5.99
N PRO A 198 3.12 30.06 -7.22
CA PRO A 198 4.07 31.16 -7.44
C PRO A 198 3.79 32.41 -6.58
N GLU A 199 2.54 32.60 -6.19
CA GLU A 199 2.04 33.68 -5.34
C GLU A 199 2.44 33.57 -3.86
N GLN A 200 2.73 32.35 -3.37
CA GLN A 200 3.17 32.09 -1.99
C GLN A 200 4.67 32.35 -1.78
N LEU A 201 5.41 32.71 -2.83
CA LEU A 201 6.80 33.15 -2.75
C LEU A 201 6.92 34.62 -2.32
N ASP A 202 5.80 35.34 -2.22
CA ASP A 202 5.75 36.70 -1.69
C ASP A 202 5.79 36.68 -0.15
N PRO A 203 6.80 37.28 0.51
CA PRO A 203 6.89 37.33 1.97
C PRO A 203 5.76 38.12 2.64
N THR A 204 4.91 38.81 1.87
CA THR A 204 3.71 39.51 2.35
C THR A 204 2.41 38.72 2.18
N TYR A 205 2.46 37.48 1.68
CA TYR A 205 1.27 36.67 1.39
C TYR A 205 0.36 36.44 2.60
N LEU A 206 0.94 36.24 3.80
CA LEU A 206 0.21 36.02 5.05
C LEU A 206 -0.31 37.30 5.72
N THR A 207 0.20 38.48 5.32
CA THR A 207 -0.18 39.77 5.91
C THR A 207 -1.05 40.61 4.99
N ARG A 208 -1.13 40.24 3.70
CA ARG A 208 -2.13 40.78 2.79
C ARG A 208 -3.49 40.21 3.16
N ALA A 209 -4.45 41.08 3.46
CA ALA A 209 -5.86 40.72 3.51
C ALA A 209 -6.24 40.16 2.14
N GLN A 210 -6.17 38.84 2.00
CA GLN A 210 -6.66 38.16 0.81
C GLN A 210 -8.16 38.41 0.79
N PRO A 211 -8.72 39.05 -0.26
CA PRO A 211 -10.15 38.96 -0.45
C PRO A 211 -10.46 37.47 -0.59
N ALA A 212 -11.42 37.00 0.20
CA ALA A 212 -11.95 35.65 0.09
C ALA A 212 -12.11 35.34 -1.40
N SER A 213 -11.50 34.25 -1.86
CA SER A 213 -11.63 33.87 -3.26
C SER A 213 -13.13 33.77 -3.58
N SER A 214 -13.53 34.01 -4.82
CA SER A 214 -14.94 33.89 -5.22
C SER A 214 -15.54 32.49 -4.93
N SER A 215 -14.69 31.52 -4.59
CA SER A 215 -15.06 30.20 -4.07
C SER A 215 -15.40 30.17 -2.58
N GLU A 216 -14.83 31.07 -1.76
CA GLU A 216 -15.07 31.18 -0.32
C GLU A 216 -16.27 32.08 0.02
N GLN A 217 -16.78 32.88 -0.94
CA GLN A 217 -17.99 33.68 -0.77
C GLN A 217 -19.29 32.93 -1.07
N LYS A 218 -19.22 31.72 -1.63
CA LYS A 218 -20.38 30.83 -1.69
C LYS A 218 -20.49 30.11 -0.36
N GLU A 219 -21.43 30.54 0.48
CA GLU A 219 -21.92 29.73 1.58
C GLU A 219 -22.19 28.29 1.08
N ASP A 220 -21.72 27.31 1.86
CA ASP A 220 -21.87 25.87 1.68
C ASP A 220 -23.34 25.48 1.48
N ILE A 221 -23.84 25.55 0.24
CA ILE A 221 -25.19 25.11 -0.11
C ILE A 221 -25.16 23.87 -1.03
N ASP A 222 -24.00 23.45 -1.52
CA ASP A 222 -23.88 22.20 -2.25
C ASP A 222 -22.55 21.53 -1.89
N GLY A 223 -22.61 20.24 -1.55
CA GLY A 223 -21.51 19.43 -1.00
C GLY A 223 -20.38 19.12 -1.99
N ASP A 224 -20.03 20.09 -2.85
CA ASP A 224 -19.07 19.97 -3.94
C ASP A 224 -17.73 20.64 -3.58
N ARG A 225 -17.32 20.57 -2.31
CA ARG A 225 -15.97 20.97 -1.88
C ARG A 225 -14.97 20.04 -2.56
N ILE A 226 -14.17 20.60 -3.46
CA ILE A 226 -13.03 19.89 -4.05
C ILE A 226 -11.96 19.79 -2.96
N TRP A 227 -11.90 18.63 -2.29
CA TRP A 227 -10.89 18.32 -1.27
C TRP A 227 -9.50 18.26 -1.91
N THR A 228 -8.56 19.06 -1.40
CA THR A 228 -7.16 18.94 -1.82
C THR A 228 -6.53 17.71 -1.18
N THR A 229 -5.43 17.21 -1.75
CA THR A 229 -4.61 16.15 -1.16
C THR A 229 -4.24 16.45 0.30
N GLN A 230 -3.86 17.70 0.60
CA GLN A 230 -3.51 18.12 1.96
C GLN A 230 -4.71 18.10 2.90
N ASP A 231 -5.92 18.42 2.41
CA ASP A 231 -7.13 18.31 3.23
C ASP A 231 -7.45 16.84 3.56
N LEU A 232 -7.27 15.92 2.61
CA LEU A 232 -7.48 14.48 2.84
C LEU A 232 -6.44 13.90 3.80
N ASP A 233 -5.15 14.23 3.61
CA ASP A 233 -4.07 13.79 4.50
C ASP A 233 -4.24 14.37 5.90
N PHE A 234 -4.60 15.66 6.01
CA PHE A 234 -4.88 16.29 7.30
C PHE A 234 -6.09 15.67 7.99
N SER A 235 -7.20 15.45 7.28
CA SER A 235 -8.39 14.81 7.87
C SER A 235 -8.08 13.40 8.34
N GLN A 236 -7.34 12.61 7.56
CA GLN A 236 -6.92 11.27 7.98
C GLN A 236 -6.00 11.33 9.21
N MET A 237 -4.97 12.17 9.19
CA MET A 237 -4.08 12.34 10.34
C MET A 237 -4.83 12.82 11.57
N TRP A 238 -5.79 13.73 11.40
CA TRP A 238 -6.61 14.27 12.48
C TRP A 238 -7.49 13.19 13.11
N ASP A 239 -8.15 12.36 12.30
CA ASP A 239 -8.99 11.25 12.77
C ASP A 239 -8.16 10.15 13.45
N GLU A 240 -6.90 9.98 13.04
CA GLU A 240 -5.95 9.02 13.61
C GLU A 240 -5.09 9.59 14.74
N THR A 241 -5.22 10.90 15.05
CA THR A 241 -4.42 11.54 16.10
C THR A 241 -4.81 10.95 17.45
N SER A 242 -3.89 10.21 18.07
CA SER A 242 -4.06 9.73 19.44
C SER A 242 -3.79 10.83 20.45
N ASP A 243 -4.36 10.68 21.65
CA ASP A 243 -4.01 11.54 22.77
C ASP A 243 -2.52 11.43 23.08
N PHE A 244 -1.93 12.57 23.45
CA PHE A 244 -0.55 12.67 23.90
C PHE A 244 -0.31 11.82 25.14
N ASN A 245 0.72 10.99 25.12
CA ASN A 245 1.01 9.97 26.13
C ASN A 245 2.50 9.99 26.57
N ASP A 246 2.85 9.05 27.45
CA ASP A 246 4.20 8.98 28.04
C ASP A 246 5.29 8.67 27.00
N ASP A 247 5.00 7.90 25.94
CA ASP A 247 5.97 7.61 24.87
C ASP A 247 6.31 8.90 24.10
N ASP A 248 5.35 9.82 23.93
CA ASP A 248 5.59 11.12 23.28
C ASP A 248 6.49 12.03 24.14
N ILE A 249 6.35 11.98 25.46
CA ILE A 249 7.22 12.72 26.40
C ILE A 249 8.65 12.18 26.30
N ASP A 250 8.80 10.86 26.31
CA ASP A 250 10.10 10.20 26.21
C ASP A 250 10.78 10.52 24.87
N GLU A 251 10.03 10.54 23.76
CA GLU A 251 10.55 10.94 22.44
C GLU A 251 11.05 12.39 22.43
N ILE A 252 10.27 13.34 22.98
CA ILE A 252 10.68 14.75 23.07
C ILE A 252 11.97 14.91 23.90
N VAL A 253 12.08 14.19 25.01
CA VAL A 253 13.25 14.26 25.90
C VAL A 253 14.49 13.67 25.22
N GLU A 254 14.37 12.58 24.46
CA GLU A 254 15.48 12.03 23.68
C GLU A 254 15.90 12.97 22.53
N ASP A 255 14.95 13.59 21.84
CA ASP A 255 15.22 14.56 20.79
C ASP A 255 15.92 15.83 21.33
N GLU A 256 15.54 16.30 22.52
CA GLU A 256 16.20 17.44 23.17
C GLU A 256 17.68 17.15 23.42
N LYS A 257 18.03 15.92 23.82
CA LYS A 257 19.43 15.49 24.03
C LYS A 257 20.25 15.50 22.74
N LEU A 258 19.60 15.27 21.60
CA LEU A 258 20.20 15.28 20.27
C LEU A 258 20.24 16.67 19.63
N SER A 259 19.69 17.69 20.29
CA SER A 259 19.62 19.05 19.76
C SER A 259 21.01 19.65 19.53
N TRP A 260 21.08 20.56 18.56
CA TRP A 260 22.31 21.28 18.17
C TRP A 260 23.00 22.01 19.34
N VAL A 261 22.28 22.29 20.42
CA VAL A 261 22.81 22.92 21.64
C VAL A 261 23.72 21.97 22.42
N HIS A 262 23.44 20.66 22.36
CA HIS A 262 24.22 19.62 23.05
C HIS A 262 25.26 18.94 22.14
N GLN A 263 25.33 19.33 20.87
CA GLN A 263 26.33 18.82 19.94
C GLN A 263 27.70 19.45 20.21
N LEU A 264 28.73 18.61 20.38
CA LEU A 264 30.12 19.08 20.55
C LEU A 264 30.53 19.93 19.34
N PRO A 265 31.19 21.09 19.54
CA PRO A 265 31.66 21.91 18.44
C PRO A 265 32.58 21.06 17.55
N PRO A 266 32.48 21.18 16.21
CA PRO A 266 33.34 20.43 15.31
C PRO A 266 34.80 20.72 15.68
N PRO A 267 35.69 19.70 15.66
CA PRO A 267 37.07 19.90 16.05
C PRO A 267 37.67 21.02 15.20
N ALA A 268 38.22 22.04 15.88
CA ALA A 268 38.86 23.16 15.20
C ALA A 268 39.90 22.61 14.24
N ALA A 269 39.79 22.95 12.95
CA ALA A 269 40.78 22.59 11.95
C ALA A 269 42.16 22.95 12.51
N ALA A 270 43.00 21.94 12.74
CA ALA A 270 44.28 22.08 13.40
C ALA A 270 45.03 23.27 12.81
N ALA A 271 45.23 24.29 13.64
CA ALA A 271 45.92 25.50 13.27
C ALA A 271 47.25 25.13 12.61
N ALA A 272 47.46 25.67 11.41
CA ALA A 272 48.62 25.46 10.57
C ALA A 272 49.91 25.49 11.39
N ALA A 273 50.57 24.33 11.48
CA ALA A 273 51.94 24.25 11.96
C ALA A 273 52.83 25.07 11.01
N ILE A 274 53.45 26.11 11.54
CA ILE A 274 54.45 26.92 10.86
C ILE A 274 55.61 26.00 10.44
N PRO A 275 55.94 25.86 9.15
CA PRO A 275 57.10 25.08 8.74
C PRO A 275 58.37 25.94 8.86
N THR A 276 59.32 25.48 9.66
CA THR A 276 60.73 25.91 9.62
C THR A 276 61.31 25.65 8.22
N GLN A 277 61.83 26.70 7.57
CA GLN A 277 62.57 26.57 6.31
C GLN A 277 63.83 25.71 6.48
N PRO A 278 64.22 24.97 5.42
CA PRO A 278 65.47 25.36 4.76
C PRO A 278 65.42 25.32 3.22
N THR A 279 65.98 26.38 2.63
CA THR A 279 66.79 26.51 1.39
C THR A 279 66.44 25.75 0.09
N ALA A 280 66.34 26.57 -0.98
CA ALA A 280 66.70 26.37 -2.40
C ALA A 280 65.55 26.24 -3.43
N ASP A 281 65.48 27.28 -4.28
CA ASP A 281 64.69 27.51 -5.52
C ASP A 281 64.82 26.41 -6.62
N PRO A 282 64.10 26.51 -7.77
CA PRO A 282 62.75 27.03 -8.03
C PRO A 282 61.92 26.03 -8.89
N SER A 283 60.65 26.39 -9.18
CA SER A 283 59.79 25.95 -10.31
C SER A 283 58.54 25.15 -9.91
N ALA A 284 57.39 25.85 -9.88
CA ALA A 284 56.16 25.50 -10.59
C ALA A 284 54.99 26.31 -10.00
N THR A 285 54.53 27.28 -10.78
CA THR A 285 53.38 28.13 -10.50
C THR A 285 52.09 27.32 -10.54
N THR A 286 51.28 27.34 -9.47
CA THR A 286 49.83 27.15 -9.58
C THR A 286 49.14 27.92 -8.47
N ALA A 287 48.34 28.91 -8.85
CA ALA A 287 47.61 29.79 -7.94
C ALA A 287 46.49 29.03 -7.22
N GLN A 288 46.54 28.97 -5.89
CA GLN A 288 45.45 28.51 -5.03
C GLN A 288 44.72 29.71 -4.43
N LEU A 289 43.41 29.80 -4.69
CA LEU A 289 42.47 30.75 -4.06
C LEU A 289 42.35 30.45 -2.55
N PRO A 290 42.18 31.47 -1.68
CA PRO A 290 42.10 31.26 -0.25
C PRO A 290 40.76 30.60 0.17
N PRO A 291 40.75 29.73 1.20
CA PRO A 291 39.56 29.05 1.67
C PRO A 291 38.60 30.01 2.41
N ALA A 292 37.32 29.96 2.03
CA ALA A 292 36.25 30.77 2.60
C ALA A 292 36.05 30.49 4.10
N GLN A 293 36.22 31.53 4.93
CA GLN A 293 35.89 31.50 6.35
C GLN A 293 34.36 31.37 6.51
N ARG A 294 33.88 30.19 6.92
CA ARG A 294 32.46 29.97 7.27
C ARG A 294 32.20 30.49 8.68
N GLN A 295 31.78 31.74 8.80
CA GLN A 295 31.09 32.22 10.01
C GLN A 295 29.59 31.87 9.93
N PRO A 296 28.95 31.47 11.04
CA PRO A 296 27.50 31.23 11.05
C PRO A 296 26.74 32.53 10.79
N PRO A 297 25.63 32.48 10.03
CA PRO A 297 24.87 33.67 9.68
C PRO A 297 24.20 34.26 10.93
N ARG A 298 24.59 35.48 11.32
CA ARG A 298 24.03 36.22 12.47
C ARG A 298 22.57 36.70 12.30
N ALA A 299 21.87 36.33 11.24
CA ALA A 299 20.46 36.67 11.02
C ALA A 299 19.83 35.75 9.95
N PRO A 300 18.51 35.48 10.02
CA PRO A 300 17.79 34.70 9.02
C PRO A 300 17.86 35.38 7.63
N ALA A 301 17.86 34.57 6.57
CA ALA A 301 18.11 35.00 5.20
C ALA A 301 17.13 36.08 4.67
N SER A 302 15.96 36.25 5.32
CA SER A 302 14.95 37.24 4.95
C SER A 302 15.33 38.71 5.24
N MET A 303 16.33 38.99 6.08
CA MET A 303 16.73 40.37 6.39
C MET A 303 17.90 40.92 5.54
N ARG A 304 18.51 40.10 4.67
CA ARG A 304 19.70 40.51 3.91
C ARG A 304 19.40 41.37 2.67
N PHE A 305 18.16 41.33 2.17
CA PHE A 305 17.76 42.10 0.98
C PHE A 305 17.27 43.53 1.29
N ALA A 306 16.92 43.83 2.56
CA ALA A 306 16.42 45.15 2.94
C ALA A 306 17.51 46.23 3.09
N GLN A 307 18.78 45.84 3.24
CA GLN A 307 19.90 46.78 3.45
C GLN A 307 20.65 47.17 2.17
N GLN A 308 20.30 46.61 1.01
CA GLN A 308 20.90 46.99 -0.28
C GLN A 308 20.12 48.09 -1.03
N GLN A 309 18.97 48.55 -0.51
CA GLN A 309 18.16 49.61 -1.15
C GLN A 309 18.24 50.97 -0.46
N SER A 310 19.15 51.17 0.51
CA SER A 310 19.42 52.47 1.11
C SER A 310 20.90 52.84 0.99
N SER A 311 21.33 53.23 -0.20
CA SER A 311 22.50 54.07 -0.50
C SER A 311 22.30 54.74 -1.85
#